data_AF-Q3AWL8-F1
#
_entry.id   AF-Q3AWL8-F1
#
_cell.length_a   1.000
_cell.length_b   1.000
_cell.length_c   1.000
_cell.angle_alpha   90.00
_cell.angle_beta   90.00
_cell.angle_gamma   90.00
#
_symmetry.space_group_name_H-M   'P 1'
#
loop_
_entity.id
_entity.type
_entity.pdbx_description
1 polymer ?
#
loop_
_entity_poly.entity_id
_entity_poly.type
_entity_poly.pdbx_seq_one_letter_code
_entity_poly.pdbx_strand_id
1 'polypeptide(L)'
;MLDLRPSSAAEPLGVEEVIGCLRQRWRATYDLQLVVRRGRLYLHVMWAYLEQQSFPMDENSYRDHLAEVLDVVNRLGLAGEVRNWLLTTRDKPRLGKALSLQLQVEGPEAESLLKEFLV
;
A
#
# COMPACT_ATOMS: atom_id res chain seq x y z
N MET A 1 8.27 6.85 -22.01
CA MET A 1 7.01 6.28 -22.53
C MET A 1 6.54 5.30 -21.46
N LEU A 2 5.59 5.70 -20.62
CA LEU A 2 5.04 4.83 -19.57
C LEU A 2 4.16 3.80 -20.27
N ASP A 3 4.57 2.53 -20.20
CA ASP A 3 3.85 1.38 -20.76
C ASP A 3 2.60 1.16 -19.91
N LEU A 4 1.49 1.81 -20.28
CA LEU A 4 0.19 1.66 -19.62
C LEU A 4 -0.48 0.39 -20.14
N ARG A 5 0.06 -0.78 -19.79
CA ARG A 5 -0.72 -2.01 -19.91
C ARG A 5 -1.86 -1.96 -18.90
N PRO A 6 -3.09 -2.36 -19.25
CA PRO A 6 -4.14 -2.51 -18.26
C PRO A 6 -3.73 -3.62 -17.29
N SER A 7 -3.29 -3.23 -16.08
CA SER A 7 -2.87 -4.22 -15.09
C SER A 7 -4.08 -5.04 -14.66
N SER A 8 -3.97 -6.36 -14.80
CA SER A 8 -5.03 -7.30 -14.42
C SER A 8 -5.11 -7.42 -12.90
N ALA A 9 -6.29 -7.67 -12.35
CA ALA A 9 -6.48 -7.86 -10.91
C ALA A 9 -5.59 -8.98 -10.31
N ALA A 10 -5.16 -9.94 -11.14
CA ALA A 10 -4.30 -11.05 -10.75
C ALA A 10 -2.79 -10.75 -10.82
N GLU A 11 -2.38 -9.63 -11.41
CA GLU A 11 -0.97 -9.27 -11.49
C GLU A 11 -0.45 -8.70 -10.17
N PRO A 12 0.79 -9.03 -9.77
CA PRO A 12 1.44 -8.40 -8.63
C PRO A 12 1.39 -6.88 -8.71
N LEU A 13 1.12 -6.24 -7.59
CA LEU A 13 1.08 -4.79 -7.46
C LEU A 13 2.50 -4.22 -7.55
N GLY A 14 2.72 -3.31 -8.49
CA GLY A 14 4.03 -2.72 -8.77
C GLY A 14 4.28 -1.38 -8.06
N VAL A 15 5.55 -1.09 -7.75
CA VAL A 15 5.95 0.19 -7.13
C VAL A 15 5.57 1.39 -8.00
N GLU A 16 5.94 1.40 -9.28
CA GLU A 16 5.61 2.51 -10.19
C GLU A 16 4.10 2.67 -10.39
N GLU A 17 3.37 1.56 -10.40
CA GLU A 17 1.92 1.55 -10.52
C GLU A 17 1.29 2.31 -9.33
N VAL A 18 1.70 1.98 -8.11
CA VAL A 18 1.19 2.61 -6.90
C VAL A 18 1.62 4.09 -6.83
N ILE A 19 2.88 4.41 -7.08
CA ILE A 19 3.37 5.80 -7.12
C ILE A 19 2.56 6.63 -8.13
N GLY A 20 2.36 6.09 -9.35
CA GLY A 20 1.55 6.72 -10.39
C GLY A 20 0.13 6.98 -9.93
N CYS A 21 -0.50 5.99 -9.30
CA CYS A 21 -1.85 6.12 -8.73
C CYS A 21 -1.91 7.22 -7.66
N LEU A 22 -1.03 7.21 -6.66
CA LEU A 22 -1.00 8.21 -5.59
C LEU A 22 -0.86 9.63 -6.15
N ARG A 23 0.07 9.84 -7.08
CA ARG A 23 0.30 11.13 -7.74
C ARG A 23 -0.90 11.57 -8.58
N GLN A 24 -1.51 10.66 -9.33
CA GLN A 24 -2.69 10.98 -10.14
C GLN A 24 -3.88 11.37 -9.26
N ARG A 25 -4.12 10.62 -8.19
CA ARG A 25 -5.29 10.77 -7.33
C ARG A 25 -5.19 11.94 -6.36
N TRP A 26 -4.03 12.13 -5.76
CA TRP A 26 -3.86 13.04 -4.64
C TRP A 26 -2.71 14.03 -4.79
N ARG A 27 -2.03 14.06 -5.94
CA ARG A 27 -0.92 14.99 -6.26
C ARG A 27 0.24 14.93 -5.26
N ALA A 28 0.41 13.80 -4.60
CA ALA A 28 1.46 13.56 -3.61
C ALA A 28 1.81 12.08 -3.57
N THR A 29 3.05 11.77 -3.20
CA THR A 29 3.58 10.41 -3.11
C THR A 29 3.54 9.97 -1.64
N TYR A 30 2.35 9.61 -1.16
CA TYR A 30 2.13 9.22 0.23
C TYR A 30 2.88 7.94 0.62
N ASP A 31 3.25 7.85 1.89
CA ASP A 31 3.75 6.63 2.49
C ASP A 31 2.64 5.58 2.66
N LEU A 32 3.01 4.31 2.53
CA LEU A 32 2.15 3.16 2.76
C LEU A 32 2.72 2.33 3.90
N GLN A 33 1.86 1.86 4.80
CA GLN A 33 2.27 1.04 5.94
C GLN A 33 1.31 -0.12 6.14
N LEU A 34 1.85 -1.27 6.52
CA LEU A 34 1.07 -2.39 7.03
C LEU A 34 1.01 -2.30 8.54
N VAL A 35 -0.19 -2.38 9.09
CA VAL A 35 -0.42 -2.29 10.54
C VAL A 35 -1.31 -3.44 10.97
N VAL A 36 -0.87 -4.18 11.97
CA VAL A 36 -1.72 -5.19 12.62
C VAL A 36 -2.33 -4.59 13.88
N ARG A 37 -3.67 -4.66 14.00
CA ARG A 37 -4.40 -4.17 15.15
C ARG A 37 -5.51 -5.12 15.53
N ARG A 38 -5.50 -5.61 16.77
CA ARG A 38 -6.51 -6.55 17.30
C ARG A 38 -6.70 -7.78 16.40
N GLY A 39 -5.59 -8.35 15.94
CA GLY A 39 -5.58 -9.55 15.09
C GLY A 39 -6.04 -9.33 13.65
N ARG A 40 -6.09 -8.07 13.17
CA ARG A 40 -6.46 -7.74 11.79
C ARG A 40 -5.37 -6.92 11.13
N LEU A 41 -5.10 -7.22 9.86
CA LEU A 41 -4.14 -6.49 9.04
C LEU A 41 -4.82 -5.34 8.30
N TYR A 42 -4.13 -4.21 8.27
CA TYR A 42 -4.57 -3.01 7.60
C TYR A 42 -3.45 -2.49 6.70
N LEU A 43 -3.82 -2.08 5.50
CA LEU A 43 -2.99 -1.21 4.69
C LEU A 43 -3.40 0.23 4.99
N HIS A 44 -2.43 1.03 5.41
CA HIS A 44 -2.59 2.46 5.64
C HIS A 44 -1.92 3.23 4.51
N VAL A 45 -2.65 4.18 3.94
CA VAL A 45 -2.04 5.33 3.26
C VAL A 45 -1.87 6.42 4.30
N MET A 46 -0.62 6.72 4.63
CA MET A 46 -0.25 7.72 5.62
C MET A 46 -0.53 9.12 5.10
N TRP A 47 -0.50 10.10 6.01
CA TRP A 47 -0.65 11.52 5.63
C TRP A 47 0.70 12.17 5.26
N ALA A 48 1.81 11.55 5.63
CA ALA A 48 3.14 11.99 5.23
C ALA A 48 3.43 11.52 3.81
N TYR A 49 4.11 12.35 3.03
CA TYR A 49 4.42 12.07 1.63
C TYR A 49 5.83 12.54 1.28
N LEU A 50 6.43 11.89 0.27
CA LEU A 50 7.84 12.02 -0.11
C LEU A 50 8.27 13.46 -0.38
N GLU A 51 7.38 14.28 -0.95
CA GLU A 51 7.69 15.67 -1.31
C GLU A 51 7.78 16.62 -0.10
N GLN A 52 7.46 16.17 1.13
CA GLN A 52 7.62 16.98 2.34
C GLN A 52 9.08 17.06 2.77
N GLN A 53 9.54 18.26 3.14
CA GLN A 53 10.92 18.46 3.64
C GLN A 53 11.24 17.59 4.87
N SER A 54 10.24 17.32 5.71
CA SER A 54 10.38 16.52 6.93
C SER A 54 10.06 15.03 6.71
N PHE A 55 9.93 14.57 5.47
CA PHE A 55 9.70 13.16 5.20
C PHE A 55 10.94 12.35 5.61
N PRO A 56 10.78 11.20 6.30
CA PRO A 56 11.91 10.53 6.96
C PRO A 56 12.81 9.73 6.01
N MET A 57 12.41 9.56 4.75
CA MET A 57 13.11 8.74 3.76
C MET A 57 13.47 9.56 2.52
N ASP A 58 14.55 9.19 1.84
CA ASP A 58 14.81 9.68 0.47
C ASP A 58 14.03 8.85 -0.57
N GLU A 59 14.15 9.24 -1.84
CA GLU A 59 13.39 8.58 -2.93
C GLU A 59 13.72 7.10 -3.07
N ASN A 60 14.99 6.71 -2.94
CA ASN A 60 15.39 5.31 -3.08
C ASN A 60 14.88 4.47 -1.90
N SER A 61 15.09 4.95 -0.68
CA SER A 61 14.63 4.28 0.54
C SER A 61 13.11 4.17 0.56
N TYR A 62 12.39 5.18 0.07
CA TYR A 62 10.94 5.14 -0.09
C TYR A 62 10.50 4.04 -1.07
N ARG A 63 11.19 3.91 -2.22
CA ARG A 63 10.87 2.88 -3.22
C ARG A 63 11.11 1.48 -2.68
N ASP A 64 12.20 1.29 -1.95
CA ASP A 64 12.53 0.00 -1.31
C ASP A 64 11.49 -0.34 -0.24
N HIS A 65 11.17 0.60 0.66
CA HIS A 65 10.12 0.44 1.67
C HIS A 65 8.75 0.12 1.04
N LEU A 66 8.37 0.85 -0.02
CA LEU A 66 7.13 0.57 -0.74
C LEU A 66 7.17 -0.83 -1.38
N ALA A 67 8.29 -1.24 -1.96
CA ALA A 67 8.45 -2.58 -2.52
C ALA A 67 8.23 -3.67 -1.46
N GLU A 68 8.79 -3.51 -0.25
CA GLU A 68 8.60 -4.44 0.87
C GLU A 68 7.12 -4.54 1.28
N VAL A 69 6.42 -3.40 1.39
CA VAL A 69 4.99 -3.36 1.70
C VAL A 69 4.18 -4.10 0.62
N LEU A 70 4.47 -3.84 -0.66
CA LEU A 70 3.76 -4.45 -1.78
C LEU A 70 4.05 -5.94 -1.92
N ASP A 71 5.27 -6.38 -1.62
CA ASP A 71 5.67 -7.78 -1.62
C ASP A 71 4.83 -8.60 -0.63
N VAL A 72 4.57 -8.07 0.58
CA VAL A 72 3.64 -8.70 1.53
C VAL A 72 2.22 -8.78 0.97
N VAL A 73 1.69 -7.68 0.43
CA VAL A 73 0.36 -7.65 -0.20
C VAL A 73 0.24 -8.68 -1.33
N ASN A 74 1.29 -8.80 -2.14
CA ASN A 74 1.35 -9.72 -3.28
C ASN A 74 1.41 -11.19 -2.83
N ARG A 75 2.22 -11.51 -1.81
CA ARG A 75 2.27 -12.87 -1.23
C ARG A 75 0.93 -13.31 -0.64
N LEU A 76 0.15 -12.38 -0.11
CA LEU A 76 -1.19 -12.63 0.41
C LEU A 76 -2.25 -12.76 -0.68
N GLY A 77 -1.90 -12.57 -1.96
CA GLY A 77 -2.86 -12.59 -3.06
C GLY A 77 -3.81 -11.40 -3.09
N LEU A 78 -3.49 -10.31 -2.38
CA LEU A 78 -4.37 -9.15 -2.18
C LEU A 78 -4.12 -7.99 -3.15
N ALA A 79 -3.27 -8.20 -4.16
CA ALA A 79 -2.90 -7.18 -5.15
C ALA A 79 -4.14 -6.55 -5.82
N GLY A 80 -5.10 -7.37 -6.26
CA GLY A 80 -6.34 -6.91 -6.90
C GLY A 80 -7.22 -6.07 -5.97
N GLU A 81 -7.36 -6.47 -4.70
CA GLU A 81 -8.14 -5.72 -3.70
C GLU A 81 -7.53 -4.34 -3.46
N VAL A 82 -6.22 -4.29 -3.19
CA VAL A 82 -5.50 -3.04 -2.92
C VAL A 82 -5.52 -2.13 -4.14
N ARG A 83 -5.25 -2.66 -5.33
CA ARG A 83 -5.33 -1.92 -6.61
C ARG A 83 -6.69 -1.28 -6.79
N ASN A 84 -7.75 -2.08 -6.70
CA ASN A 84 -9.11 -1.59 -6.86
C ASN A 84 -9.46 -0.53 -5.81
N TRP A 85 -9.09 -0.75 -4.54
CA TRP A 85 -9.34 0.22 -3.48
C TRP A 85 -8.59 1.53 -3.71
N LEU A 86 -7.29 1.48 -4.03
CA LEU A 86 -6.49 2.66 -4.35
C LEU A 86 -7.06 3.43 -5.54
N LEU A 87 -7.66 2.76 -6.53
CA LEU A 87 -8.28 3.43 -7.68
C LEU A 87 -9.65 4.05 -7.37
N THR A 88 -10.44 3.41 -6.50
CA THR A 88 -11.87 3.71 -6.33
C THR A 88 -12.25 4.41 -5.03
N THR A 89 -11.42 4.34 -3.98
CA THR A 89 -11.74 4.94 -2.67
C THR A 89 -12.01 6.43 -2.79
N ARG A 90 -13.09 6.96 -2.22
CA ARG A 90 -13.45 8.39 -2.39
C ARG A 90 -12.69 9.32 -1.44
N ASP A 91 -12.16 8.76 -0.37
CA ASP A 91 -11.42 9.51 0.63
C ASP A 91 -9.98 9.80 0.19
N LYS A 92 -9.34 10.71 0.91
CA LYS A 92 -7.91 11.03 0.80
C LYS A 92 -7.28 11.08 2.18
N PRO A 93 -5.97 10.80 2.32
CA PRO A 93 -5.25 11.00 3.58
C PRO A 93 -5.44 12.41 4.13
N ARG A 94 -5.55 12.54 5.46
CA ARG A 94 -5.72 13.83 6.15
C ARG A 94 -4.63 13.97 7.20
N LEU A 95 -4.20 15.20 7.49
CA LEU A 95 -3.16 15.44 8.50
C LEU A 95 -3.51 14.75 9.83
N GLY A 96 -2.62 13.89 10.32
CA GLY A 96 -2.81 13.10 11.54
C GLY A 96 -3.79 11.92 11.44
N LYS A 97 -4.33 11.62 10.25
CA LYS A 97 -5.24 10.50 10.03
C LYS A 97 -4.92 9.76 8.73
N ALA A 98 -4.41 8.54 8.90
CA ALA A 98 -4.22 7.61 7.78
C ALA A 98 -5.57 7.21 7.16
N LEU A 99 -5.55 6.99 5.86
CA LEU A 99 -6.64 6.31 5.16
C LEU A 99 -6.38 4.80 5.25
N SER A 100 -7.33 4.07 5.85
CA SER A 100 -7.14 2.65 6.16
C SER A 100 -8.00 1.77 5.26
N LEU A 101 -7.39 0.72 4.72
CA LEU A 101 -8.05 -0.45 4.14
C LEU A 101 -7.83 -1.62 5.10
N GLN A 102 -8.91 -2.29 5.52
CA GLN A 102 -8.77 -3.59 6.18
C GLN A 102 -8.54 -4.65 5.11
N LEU A 103 -7.40 -5.32 5.17
CA LEU A 103 -7.07 -6.43 4.27
C LEU A 103 -7.80 -7.69 4.74
N GLN A 104 -8.64 -8.26 3.87
CA GLN A 104 -9.35 -9.51 4.17
C GLN A 104 -8.43 -10.68 3.82
N VAL A 105 -7.65 -11.10 4.80
CA VAL A 105 -6.78 -12.26 4.66
C VAL A 105 -7.56 -13.50 5.10
N GLU A 106 -7.75 -14.46 4.20
CA GLU A 106 -8.50 -15.70 4.47
C GLU A 106 -7.59 -16.93 4.41
N GLY A 107 -7.87 -17.91 5.27
CA GLY A 107 -7.23 -19.23 5.25
C GLY A 107 -6.08 -19.43 6.25
N PRO A 108 -5.58 -20.67 6.40
CA PRO A 108 -4.55 -21.01 7.39
C PRO A 108 -3.19 -20.34 7.13
N GLU A 109 -2.86 -20.12 5.86
CA GLU A 109 -1.61 -19.47 5.42
C GLU A 109 -1.59 -17.99 5.82
N ALA A 110 -2.74 -17.32 5.69
CA ALA A 110 -2.97 -15.97 6.16
C ALA A 110 -2.73 -15.85 7.67
N GLU A 111 -3.28 -16.79 8.46
CA GLU A 111 -3.08 -16.79 9.91
C GLU A 111 -1.62 -17.00 10.32
N SER A 112 -0.87 -17.83 9.58
CA SER A 112 0.56 -18.05 9.84
C SER A 112 1.37 -16.79 9.55
N LEU A 113 1.12 -16.15 8.41
CA LEU A 113 1.79 -14.89 8.05
C LEU A 113 1.46 -13.77 9.04
N LEU A 114 0.20 -13.63 9.45
CA LEU A 114 -0.19 -12.65 10.47
C LEU A 114 0.53 -12.89 11.81
N LYS A 115 0.81 -14.14 12.17
CA LYS A 115 1.60 -14.47 13.37
C LYS A 115 3.06 -14.06 13.20
N GLU A 116 3.68 -14.28 12.04
CA GLU A 116 5.07 -13.88 11.78
C GLU A 116 5.27 -12.36 11.91
N PHE A 117 4.29 -11.54 11.51
CA PHE A 117 4.33 -10.08 11.67
C PHE A 117 3.99 -9.57 13.07
N LEU A 118 3.51 -10.44 13.97
CA LEU A 118 3.02 -10.09 15.31
C LEU A 118 3.94 -10.57 16.45
N VAL A 119 5.07 -11.20 16.15
CA VAL A 119 6.10 -11.66 17.11
C VAL A 119 7.25 -10.66 17.15
#